data_AF-A0A7W1UHK8-F1
#
_entry.id   AF-A0A7W1UHK8-F1
#
_cell.length_a   1.000
_cell.length_b   1.000
_cell.length_c   1.000
_cell.angle_alpha   90.00
_cell.angle_beta   90.00
_cell.angle_gamma   90.00
#
_symmetry.space_group_name_H-M   'P 1'
#
loop_
_entity.id
_entity.type
_entity.pdbx_description
1 polymer ?
#
loop_
_entity_poly.entity_id
_entity_poly.type
_entity_poly.pdbx_seq_one_letter_code
_entity_poly.pdbx_strand_id
1 'polypeptide(L)'
;LLRLARARKLPFHTMAHTDLQPPQKDRPLESGFFISPDALLTPSYVAGTTTDPDVRIDPAWKVSLVYGMTCAIYHQLPAAYHLAARYPNDFELAVLHAVNGGGENQARAVLTGALVGAQTGLSGIPKHFLKDLDETDILQRLAMDVASKVEISLAADGRKNP
;
A
#
# COMPACT_ATOMS: atom_id res chain seq x y z
N LEU A 1 4.42 -7.30 12.53
CA LEU A 1 4.41 -7.71 11.11
C LEU A 1 5.62 -8.58 10.73
N LEU A 2 6.86 -8.12 10.89
CA LEU A 2 8.06 -8.89 10.49
C LEU A 2 8.17 -10.28 11.14
N ARG A 3 7.81 -10.42 12.42
CA ARG A 3 7.76 -11.73 13.10
C ARG A 3 6.83 -12.72 12.41
N LEU A 4 5.69 -12.25 11.89
CA LEU A 4 4.72 -13.09 11.17
C LEU A 4 5.23 -13.49 9.79
N ALA A 5 5.88 -12.56 9.07
CA ALA A 5 6.52 -12.85 7.79
C ALA A 5 7.66 -13.89 7.94
N ARG A 6 8.52 -13.75 8.97
CA ARG A 6 9.55 -14.76 9.31
C ARG A 6 8.96 -16.12 9.64
N ALA A 7 7.85 -16.13 10.37
CA ALA A 7 7.11 -17.36 10.69
C ALA A 7 6.31 -17.92 9.50
N ARG A 8 6.44 -17.33 8.29
CA ARG A 8 5.67 -17.68 7.07
C ARG A 8 4.16 -17.64 7.26
N LYS A 9 3.68 -16.83 8.22
CA LYS A 9 2.24 -16.57 8.45
C LYS A 9 1.71 -15.44 7.59
N LEU A 10 2.59 -14.70 6.93
CA LEU A 10 2.24 -13.72 5.91
C LEU A 10 3.02 -14.05 4.63
N PRO A 11 2.46 -13.79 3.44
CA PRO A 11 3.08 -14.06 2.15
C PRO A 11 4.18 -13.03 1.79
N PHE A 12 5.04 -12.70 2.76
CA PHE A 12 6.16 -11.78 2.58
C PHE A 12 7.46 -12.45 2.98
N HIS A 13 8.49 -12.27 2.15
CA HIS A 13 9.87 -12.61 2.51
C HIS A 13 10.49 -11.45 3.28
N THR A 14 11.21 -11.76 4.35
CA THR A 14 12.00 -10.76 5.09
C THR A 14 13.48 -10.98 4.86
N MET A 15 14.19 -9.94 4.40
CA MET A 15 15.64 -10.00 4.24
C MET A 15 16.40 -9.18 5.27
N ALA A 16 15.76 -8.26 6.01
CA ALA A 16 16.42 -7.67 7.17
C ALA A 16 16.70 -8.74 8.22
N HIS A 17 18.00 -8.92 8.49
CA HIS A 17 18.46 -9.36 9.79
C HIS A 17 17.86 -8.44 10.84
N THR A 18 17.50 -8.99 12.01
CA THR A 18 16.73 -8.32 13.06
C THR A 18 17.36 -7.03 13.59
N ASP A 19 18.59 -6.74 13.16
CA ASP A 19 19.51 -5.80 13.78
C ASP A 19 19.95 -4.70 12.80
N LEU A 20 19.25 -4.52 11.67
CA LEU A 20 19.55 -3.52 10.64
C LEU A 20 20.96 -3.64 10.02
N GLN A 21 21.59 -4.82 10.13
CA GLN A 21 22.93 -5.06 9.60
C GLN A 21 22.95 -5.18 8.07
N PRO A 22 24.06 -4.82 7.41
CA PRO A 22 24.20 -4.93 5.96
C PRO A 22 23.97 -6.36 5.43
N PRO A 23 23.46 -6.53 4.20
CA PRO A 23 23.37 -7.84 3.56
C PRO A 23 24.74 -8.51 3.46
N GLN A 24 24.83 -9.80 3.80
CA GLN A 24 26.06 -10.58 3.60
C GLN A 24 26.28 -10.86 2.10
N LYS A 25 27.55 -10.76 1.67
CA LYS A 25 27.99 -10.72 0.25
C LYS A 25 27.77 -12.02 -0.53
N ASP A 26 27.47 -13.13 0.16
CA ASP A 26 27.61 -14.48 -0.38
C ASP A 26 26.28 -15.22 -0.62
N ARG A 27 25.13 -14.52 -0.58
CA ARG A 27 23.83 -15.16 -0.85
C ARG A 27 23.47 -15.14 -2.35
N PRO A 28 22.99 -16.26 -2.91
CA PRO A 28 22.48 -16.29 -4.27
C PRO A 28 21.26 -15.37 -4.41
N LEU A 29 21.22 -14.61 -5.50
CA LEU A 29 20.07 -13.80 -5.90
C LEU A 29 18.98 -14.73 -6.45
N GLU A 30 18.17 -15.32 -5.57
CA GLU A 30 17.02 -16.12 -6.02
C GLU A 30 15.85 -15.21 -6.44
N SER A 31 14.94 -15.74 -7.27
CA SER A 31 13.70 -15.04 -7.64
C SER A 31 12.89 -14.72 -6.36
N GLY A 32 12.50 -13.45 -6.20
CA GLY A 32 11.82 -12.97 -4.99
C GLY A 32 12.72 -12.21 -3.99
N PHE A 33 14.03 -12.15 -4.25
CA PHE A 33 14.96 -11.30 -3.49
C PHE A 33 14.95 -9.88 -4.09
N PHE A 34 14.10 -9.02 -3.56
CA PHE A 34 14.01 -7.62 -3.99
C PHE A 34 15.21 -6.82 -3.44
N ILE A 35 15.85 -5.93 -4.20
CA ILE A 35 17.04 -5.18 -3.72
C ILE A 35 16.72 -4.27 -2.50
N SER A 36 15.43 -4.04 -2.20
CA SER A 36 14.98 -3.35 -0.98
C SER A 36 14.70 -4.37 0.15
N PRO A 37 15.20 -4.15 1.38
CA PRO A 37 15.38 -5.23 2.36
C PRO A 37 14.11 -5.96 2.77
N ASP A 38 12.94 -5.31 2.75
CA ASP A 38 11.70 -5.95 3.16
C ASP A 38 10.49 -5.19 2.60
N ALA A 39 9.57 -5.92 1.98
CA ALA A 39 8.30 -5.37 1.48
C ALA A 39 7.46 -4.69 2.58
N LEU A 40 7.75 -4.99 3.85
CA LEU A 40 7.02 -4.48 5.02
C LEU A 40 7.72 -3.33 5.76
N LEU A 41 9.03 -3.14 5.61
CA LEU A 41 9.76 -2.13 6.40
C LEU A 41 9.41 -0.72 5.96
N THR A 42 9.57 -0.42 4.68
CA THR A 42 9.24 0.90 4.12
C THR A 42 7.81 1.33 4.45
N PRO A 43 6.75 0.55 4.19
CA PRO A 43 5.40 0.95 4.57
C PRO A 43 5.24 1.08 6.09
N SER A 44 5.92 0.26 6.92
CA SER A 44 5.85 0.38 8.38
C SER A 44 6.46 1.69 8.89
N TYR A 45 7.63 2.08 8.38
CA TYR A 45 8.27 3.35 8.77
C TYR A 45 7.45 4.55 8.32
N VAL A 46 7.00 4.54 7.06
CA VAL A 46 6.15 5.60 6.52
C VAL A 46 4.85 5.72 7.31
N ALA A 47 4.20 4.61 7.65
CA ALA A 47 3.02 4.64 8.52
C ALA A 47 3.34 5.17 9.92
N GLY A 48 4.49 4.81 10.49
CA GLY A 48 4.94 5.38 11.76
C GLY A 48 5.04 6.91 11.75
N THR A 49 5.49 7.49 10.62
CA THR A 49 5.58 8.95 10.48
C THR A 49 4.23 9.68 10.56
N THR A 50 3.10 9.01 10.33
CA THR A 50 1.78 9.67 10.43
C THR A 50 1.27 9.74 11.86
N THR A 51 1.85 8.93 12.76
CA THR A 51 1.52 8.88 14.19
C THR A 51 2.52 9.62 15.07
N ASP A 52 3.69 9.96 14.53
CA ASP A 52 4.74 10.69 15.25
C ASP A 52 4.45 12.21 15.24
N PRO A 53 4.24 12.84 16.42
CA PRO A 53 3.91 14.26 16.49
C PRO A 53 5.02 15.19 15.99
N ASP A 54 6.28 14.72 15.98
CA ASP A 54 7.44 15.49 15.56
C ASP A 54 7.67 15.41 14.04
N VAL A 55 6.95 14.52 13.33
CA VAL A 55 7.02 14.39 11.87
C VAL A 55 5.76 14.96 11.22
N ARG A 56 5.90 16.14 10.59
CA ARG A 56 4.77 16.84 9.95
C ARG A 56 5.02 17.16 8.48
N ILE A 57 4.20 16.59 7.59
CA ILE A 57 4.13 16.95 6.17
C ILE A 57 2.81 17.68 5.93
N ASP A 58 2.78 19.00 5.85
CA ASP A 58 1.50 19.73 5.79
C ASP A 58 1.52 20.88 4.74
N PRO A 59 0.51 20.97 3.86
CA PRO A 59 -0.57 20.00 3.60
C PRO A 59 -0.06 18.64 3.09
N ALA A 60 -0.85 17.57 3.27
CA ALA A 60 -0.42 16.18 3.01
C ALA A 60 0.05 15.91 1.58
N TRP A 61 -0.47 16.64 0.58
CA TRP A 61 -0.06 16.49 -0.82
C TRP A 61 1.41 16.83 -1.05
N LYS A 62 2.05 17.59 -0.15
CA LYS A 62 3.49 17.89 -0.20
C LYS A 62 4.37 16.66 0.03
N VAL A 63 3.80 15.50 0.35
CA VAL A 63 4.55 14.25 0.43
C VAL A 63 5.27 13.90 -0.89
N SER A 64 4.77 14.39 -2.03
CA SER A 64 5.45 14.28 -3.34
C SER A 64 6.74 15.10 -3.42
N LEU A 65 6.87 16.18 -2.65
CA LEU A 65 8.13 16.94 -2.56
C LEU A 65 9.16 16.21 -1.70
N VAL A 66 8.69 15.47 -0.69
CA VAL A 66 9.55 14.73 0.24
C VAL A 66 10.12 13.47 -0.43
N TYR A 67 9.25 12.69 -1.09
CA TYR A 67 9.66 11.43 -1.70
C TYR A 67 9.96 11.53 -3.19
N GLY A 68 9.61 12.62 -3.86
CA GLY A 68 9.91 12.85 -5.27
C GLY A 68 8.67 12.85 -6.18
N MET A 69 8.82 13.51 -7.33
CA MET A 69 7.72 13.78 -8.26
C MET A 69 7.70 12.91 -9.51
N THR A 70 8.71 12.06 -9.74
CA THR A 70 8.80 11.28 -10.99
C THR A 70 8.11 9.91 -10.87
N CYS A 71 7.96 9.20 -11.98
CA CYS A 71 7.33 7.88 -12.04
C CYS A 71 8.12 6.74 -11.37
N ALA A 72 9.31 7.02 -10.84
CA ALA A 72 10.15 6.01 -10.23
C ALA A 72 9.48 5.38 -9.00
N ILE A 73 9.54 4.05 -8.87
CA ILE A 73 8.83 3.31 -7.83
C ILE A 73 9.19 3.76 -6.40
N TYR A 74 10.44 4.19 -6.19
CA TYR A 74 10.92 4.70 -4.91
C TYR A 74 10.42 6.12 -4.58
N HIS A 75 9.85 6.85 -5.55
CA HIS A 75 9.08 8.07 -5.31
C HIS A 75 7.60 7.77 -5.06
N GLN A 76 7.04 6.82 -5.84
CA GLN A 76 5.62 6.53 -5.85
C GLN A 76 5.15 5.80 -4.58
N LEU A 77 5.83 4.71 -4.19
CA LEU A 77 5.39 3.87 -3.08
C LEU A 77 5.39 4.60 -1.72
N PRO A 78 6.47 5.30 -1.30
CA PRO A 78 6.47 5.96 0.01
C PRO A 78 5.42 7.07 0.09
N ALA A 79 5.21 7.81 -1.00
CA ALA A 79 4.18 8.84 -1.07
C ALA A 79 2.77 8.26 -0.94
N ALA A 80 2.47 7.16 -1.65
CA ALA A 80 1.19 6.47 -1.55
C ALA A 80 0.96 5.85 -0.15
N TYR A 81 2.00 5.24 0.45
CA TYR A 81 1.93 4.71 1.81
C TYR A 81 1.66 5.80 2.84
N HIS A 82 2.27 6.98 2.70
CA HIS A 82 2.02 8.10 3.62
C HIS A 82 0.56 8.55 3.56
N LEU A 83 0.02 8.73 2.35
CA LEU A 83 -1.37 9.18 2.18
C LEU A 83 -2.36 8.12 2.67
N ALA A 84 -2.11 6.84 2.39
CA ALA A 84 -2.93 5.75 2.90
C ALA A 84 -2.88 5.63 4.42
N ALA A 85 -1.71 5.82 5.04
CA ALA A 85 -1.57 5.79 6.49
C ALA A 85 -2.14 7.04 7.18
N ARG A 86 -2.18 8.18 6.50
CA ARG A 86 -2.72 9.44 7.03
C ARG A 86 -4.24 9.51 6.95
N TYR A 87 -4.83 8.90 5.91
CA TYR A 87 -6.26 8.92 5.65
C TYR A 87 -6.84 7.50 5.52
N PRO A 88 -6.63 6.61 6.53
CA PRO A 88 -6.95 5.19 6.38
C PRO A 88 -8.46 4.92 6.26
N ASN A 89 -9.29 5.87 6.69
CA ASN A 89 -10.75 5.78 6.68
C ASN A 89 -11.40 6.84 5.76
N ASP A 90 -10.62 7.58 4.97
CA ASP A 90 -11.10 8.69 4.16
C ASP A 90 -10.52 8.60 2.73
N PHE A 91 -11.23 7.86 1.89
CA PHE A 91 -10.87 7.63 0.50
C PHE A 91 -10.73 8.95 -0.28
N GLU A 92 -11.65 9.88 -0.03
CA GLU A 92 -11.71 11.14 -0.77
C GLU A 92 -10.48 12.01 -0.49
N LEU A 93 -10.19 12.26 0.80
CA LEU A 93 -9.02 13.05 1.16
C LEU A 93 -7.72 12.39 0.69
N ALA A 94 -7.60 11.06 0.82
CA ALA A 94 -6.40 10.34 0.37
C ALA A 94 -6.13 10.55 -1.14
N VAL A 95 -7.15 10.29 -1.98
CA VAL A 95 -7.03 10.38 -3.43
C VAL A 95 -6.84 11.83 -3.88
N LEU A 96 -7.60 12.78 -3.32
CA LEU A 96 -7.45 14.20 -3.65
C LEU A 96 -6.05 14.71 -3.30
N HIS A 97 -5.48 14.31 -2.17
CA HIS A 97 -4.09 14.68 -1.83
C HIS A 97 -3.07 14.02 -2.76
N ALA A 98 -3.31 12.79 -3.22
CA ALA A 98 -2.42 12.13 -4.18
C ALA A 98 -2.40 12.86 -5.53
N VAL A 99 -3.59 13.18 -6.05
CA VAL A 99 -3.79 13.90 -7.33
C VAL A 99 -3.22 15.31 -7.27
N ASN A 100 -3.45 16.05 -6.17
CA ASN A 100 -2.97 17.43 -6.03
C ASN A 100 -1.46 17.54 -5.73
N GLY A 101 -0.74 16.43 -5.57
CA GLY A 101 0.70 16.43 -5.27
C GLY A 101 1.61 16.83 -6.43
N GLY A 102 1.10 17.01 -7.66
CA GLY A 102 1.90 17.33 -8.85
C GLY A 102 2.84 16.20 -9.32
N GLY A 103 3.64 16.48 -10.36
CA GLY A 103 4.51 15.48 -11.00
C GLY A 103 3.73 14.32 -11.64
N GLU A 104 4.31 13.12 -11.61
CA GLU A 104 3.59 11.87 -11.89
C GLU A 104 2.64 11.58 -10.72
N ASN A 105 1.43 12.12 -10.82
CA ASN A 105 0.37 11.99 -9.82
C ASN A 105 -0.62 10.88 -10.15
N GLN A 106 -0.71 10.42 -11.39
CA GLN A 106 -1.63 9.37 -11.81
C GLN A 106 -1.24 8.05 -11.15
N ALA A 107 0.01 7.61 -11.30
CA ALA A 107 0.48 6.38 -10.66
C ALA A 107 0.30 6.45 -9.13
N ARG A 108 0.62 7.58 -8.50
CA ARG A 108 0.45 7.79 -7.06
C ARG A 108 -1.00 7.72 -6.63
N ALA A 109 -1.91 8.34 -7.39
CA ALA A 109 -3.33 8.35 -7.11
C ALA A 109 -3.94 6.95 -7.26
N VAL A 110 -3.56 6.20 -8.30
CA VAL A 110 -3.97 4.80 -8.48
C VAL A 110 -3.52 3.93 -7.31
N LEU A 111 -2.24 4.03 -6.91
CA LEU A 111 -1.71 3.27 -5.77
C LEU A 111 -2.39 3.66 -4.46
N THR A 112 -2.57 4.96 -4.21
CA THR A 112 -3.23 5.47 -3.00
C THR A 112 -4.70 5.02 -2.95
N GLY A 113 -5.43 5.14 -4.06
CA GLY A 113 -6.82 4.70 -4.16
C GLY A 113 -6.97 3.19 -4.00
N ALA A 114 -6.06 2.38 -4.53
CA ALA A 114 -6.07 0.93 -4.32
C ALA A 114 -5.87 0.57 -2.84
N LEU A 115 -4.91 1.22 -2.16
CA LEU A 115 -4.62 0.98 -0.75
C LEU A 115 -5.78 1.42 0.16
N VAL A 116 -6.25 2.66 -0.01
CA VAL A 116 -7.32 3.20 0.84
C VAL A 116 -8.67 2.59 0.49
N GLY A 117 -8.93 2.27 -0.78
CA GLY A 117 -10.12 1.52 -1.19
C GLY A 117 -10.20 0.13 -0.55
N ALA A 118 -9.07 -0.55 -0.38
CA ALA A 118 -9.00 -1.80 0.37
C ALA A 118 -9.27 -1.62 1.88
N GLN A 119 -8.92 -0.46 2.45
CA GLN A 119 -9.16 -0.13 3.87
C GLN A 119 -10.61 0.28 4.14
N THR A 120 -11.19 1.11 3.27
CA THR A 120 -12.53 1.68 3.44
C THR A 120 -13.65 0.82 2.85
N GLY A 121 -13.29 -0.10 1.95
CA GLY A 121 -14.23 -0.86 1.13
C GLY A 121 -14.97 0.02 0.11
N LEU A 122 -15.77 -0.64 -0.74
CA LEU A 122 -16.56 0.04 -1.79
C LEU A 122 -17.51 1.09 -1.22
N SER A 123 -18.09 0.83 -0.05
CA SER A 123 -19.00 1.76 0.65
C SER A 123 -18.34 3.05 1.12
N GLY A 124 -17.01 3.05 1.27
CA GLY A 124 -16.23 4.23 1.66
C GLY A 124 -15.84 5.13 0.49
N ILE A 125 -16.09 4.70 -0.76
CA ILE A 125 -15.82 5.52 -1.94
C ILE A 125 -17.00 6.49 -2.14
N PRO A 126 -16.75 7.80 -2.28
CA PRO A 126 -17.82 8.77 -2.53
C PRO A 126 -18.61 8.43 -3.79
N LYS A 127 -19.94 8.43 -3.70
CA LYS A 127 -20.82 8.12 -4.83
C LYS A 127 -20.57 9.02 -6.04
N HIS A 128 -20.17 10.27 -5.82
CA HIS A 128 -19.88 11.21 -6.90
C HIS A 128 -18.60 10.86 -7.68
N PHE A 129 -17.64 10.13 -7.08
CA PHE A 129 -16.50 9.56 -7.81
C PHE A 129 -16.90 8.36 -8.67
N LEU A 130 -17.93 7.61 -8.27
CA LEU A 130 -18.42 6.46 -9.04
C LEU A 130 -19.41 6.84 -10.13
N LYS A 131 -20.17 7.93 -9.96
CA LYS A 131 -21.28 8.29 -10.85
C LYS A 131 -20.84 8.48 -12.31
N ASP A 132 -19.71 9.16 -12.51
CA ASP A 132 -19.22 9.55 -13.84
C ASP A 132 -17.90 8.83 -14.19
N LEU A 133 -17.55 7.77 -13.46
CA LEU A 133 -16.37 6.96 -13.74
C LEU A 133 -16.66 6.03 -14.93
N ASP A 134 -15.75 6.03 -15.90
CA ASP A 134 -15.85 5.18 -17.08
C ASP A 134 -15.88 3.70 -16.68
N GLU A 135 -16.72 2.92 -17.37
CA GLU A 135 -16.91 1.48 -17.12
C GLU A 135 -17.24 1.09 -15.66
N THR A 136 -17.86 1.98 -14.87
CA THR A 136 -18.14 1.74 -13.44
C THR A 136 -18.78 0.38 -13.14
N ASP A 137 -19.77 -0.03 -13.93
CA ASP A 137 -20.46 -1.32 -13.73
C ASP A 137 -19.51 -2.52 -13.93
N ILE A 138 -18.62 -2.44 -14.93
CA ILE A 138 -17.62 -3.48 -15.20
C ILE A 138 -16.60 -3.53 -14.06
N LEU A 139 -16.10 -2.36 -13.63
CA LEU A 139 -15.12 -2.24 -12.55
C LEU A 139 -15.67 -2.79 -11.22
N GLN A 140 -16.92 -2.46 -10.88
CA GLN A 140 -17.58 -2.99 -9.67
C GLN A 140 -17.73 -4.51 -9.74
N ARG A 141 -18.17 -5.05 -10.88
CA ARG A 141 -18.28 -6.50 -11.07
C ARG A 141 -16.92 -7.19 -10.89
N LEU A 142 -15.87 -6.68 -11.54
CA LEU A 142 -14.52 -7.24 -11.40
C LEU A 142 -14.01 -7.19 -9.96
N ALA A 143 -14.26 -6.09 -9.25
CA ALA A 143 -13.90 -5.96 -7.84
C ALA A 143 -14.62 -7.01 -6.97
N MET A 144 -15.91 -7.24 -7.19
CA MET A 144 -16.68 -8.27 -6.49
C MET A 144 -16.22 -9.70 -6.84
N ASP A 145 -15.89 -9.95 -8.11
CA ASP A 145 -15.36 -11.24 -8.56
C ASP A 145 -14.03 -11.55 -7.86
N VAL A 146 -13.14 -10.57 -7.71
CA VAL A 146 -11.88 -10.73 -6.97
C VAL A 146 -12.14 -10.94 -5.47
N ALA A 147 -13.05 -10.17 -4.87
CA ALA A 147 -13.39 -10.30 -3.46
C ALA A 147 -13.94 -11.70 -3.12
N SER A 148 -14.82 -12.26 -3.96
CA SER A 148 -15.39 -13.60 -3.75
C SER A 148 -14.34 -14.71 -3.75
N LYS A 149 -13.23 -14.55 -4.50
CA LYS A 149 -12.12 -15.53 -4.52
C LYS A 149 -11.35 -15.56 -3.21
N VAL A 150 -11.27 -14.44 -2.50
CA VAL A 150 -10.60 -14.37 -1.19
C VAL A 150 -11.43 -15.11 -0.14
N GLU A 151 -12.75 -14.96 -0.15
CA GLU A 151 -13.66 -15.67 0.78
C GLU A 151 -13.59 -17.19 0.59
N ILE A 152 -13.53 -17.66 -0.66
CA ILE A 152 -13.38 -19.10 -0.98
C ILE A 152 -12.04 -19.64 -0.47
N SER A 153 -10.96 -18.87 -0.60
CA SER A 153 -9.62 -19.27 -0.13
C SER A 153 -9.57 -19.38 1.40
N LEU A 154 -10.14 -18.41 2.12
CA LEU A 154 -10.23 -18.45 3.59
C LEU A 154 -11.11 -19.61 4.10
N ALA A 155 -12.23 -19.90 3.42
CA ALA A 155 -13.11 -21.03 3.75
C ALA A 155 -12.51 -22.41 3.41
N ALA A 156 -11.55 -22.47 2.48
CA ALA A 156 -10.81 -23.69 2.16
C ALA A 156 -9.65 -23.95 3.13
N ASP A 157 -9.00 -22.89 3.62
CA ASP A 157 -7.87 -22.98 4.57
C ASP A 157 -8.35 -23.35 5.99
N GLY A 158 -9.54 -22.88 6.39
CA GLY A 158 -10.19 -23.25 7.66
C GLY A 158 -10.61 -24.73 7.76
N ARG A 159 -10.62 -25.49 6.66
CA ARG A 159 -10.92 -26.93 6.63
C ARG A 159 -9.67 -27.83 6.77
N LYS A 160 -8.46 -27.26 6.86
CA LYS A 160 -7.19 -28.02 6.90
C LYS A 160 -6.55 -28.18 8.29
N ASN A 161 -7.18 -27.73 9.37
CA ASN A 161 -6.70 -27.99 10.74
C ASN A 161 -7.69 -28.85 11.54
N PRO A 162 -7.46 -30.18 11.66
CA PRO A 162 -7.95 -30.95 12.79
C PRO A 162 -7.18 -30.63 14.08
#